data_AF-A0A7X8C1X0-F1
#
_entry.id   AF-A0A7X8C1X0-F1
#
_cell.length_a   1.000
_cell.length_b   1.000
_cell.length_c   1.000
_cell.angle_alpha   90.00
_cell.angle_beta   90.00
_cell.angle_gamma   90.00
#
_symmetry.space_group_name_H-M   'P 1'
#
loop_
_entity.id
_entity.type
_entity.pdbx_description
1 polymer ?
#
loop_
_entity_poly.entity_id
_entity_poly.type
_entity_poly.pdbx_seq_one_letter_code
_entity_poly.pdbx_strand_id
1 'polypeptide(L)'
;MSLEAMVRMNMLFSYYQSLLTKKQQQMLALYYEEDYSLGEIAEHYQISRQAVHDTIKRSEKALEQYEANLGLLKKRNQREILLDELLLNLDKKEQATNIIHQLKEYDE
;
A
#
# COMPACT_ATOMS: atom_id res chain seq x y z
N MET A 1 -10.78 -6.21 11.36
CA MET A 1 -10.33 -5.89 9.98
C MET A 1 -10.35 -7.20 9.21
N SER A 2 -10.78 -7.23 7.95
CA SER A 2 -10.65 -8.45 7.13
C SER A 2 -9.19 -8.65 6.72
N LEU A 3 -8.80 -9.87 6.36
CA LEU A 3 -7.46 -10.16 5.84
C LEU A 3 -7.14 -9.29 4.61
N GLU A 4 -8.11 -9.14 3.71
CA GLU A 4 -8.01 -8.31 2.51
C GLU A 4 -7.71 -6.84 2.85
N ALA A 5 -8.40 -6.28 3.84
CA ALA A 5 -8.16 -4.91 4.29
C ALA A 5 -6.78 -4.75 4.95
N MET A 6 -6.30 -5.78 5.66
CA MET A 6 -4.97 -5.79 6.27
C MET A 6 -3.88 -5.81 5.19
N VAL A 7 -4.01 -6.68 4.19
CA VAL A 7 -3.09 -6.77 3.04
C VAL A 7 -3.09 -5.46 2.25
N ARG A 8 -4.27 -4.89 1.99
CA ARG A 8 -4.37 -3.58 1.34
C ARG A 8 -3.64 -2.50 2.12
N MET A 9 -3.85 -2.40 3.43
CA MET A 9 -3.20 -1.37 4.23
C MET A 9 -1.69 -1.54 4.26
N ASN A 10 -1.19 -2.78 4.32
CA ASN A 10 0.23 -3.09 4.19
C ASN A 10 0.82 -2.59 2.86
N MET A 11 0.12 -2.80 1.75
CA MET A 11 0.54 -2.28 0.45
C MET A 11 0.50 -0.74 0.44
N LEU A 12 -0.54 -0.11 0.95
CA LEU A 12 -0.60 1.36 1.01
C LEU A 12 0.52 1.93 1.87
N PHE A 13 0.84 1.29 2.99
CA PHE A 13 1.94 1.69 3.84
C PHE A 13 3.28 1.62 3.09
N SER A 14 3.57 0.54 2.36
CA SER A 14 4.83 0.42 1.60
C SER A 14 4.99 1.52 0.54
N TYR A 15 3.89 1.98 -0.07
CA TYR A 15 3.90 3.06 -1.07
C TYR A 15 3.97 4.47 -0.48
N TYR A 16 3.31 4.70 0.66
CA TYR A 16 3.03 6.06 1.14
C TYR A 16 3.60 6.38 2.52
N GLN A 17 4.31 5.43 3.17
CA GLN A 17 4.88 5.64 4.50
C GLN A 17 5.74 6.90 4.64
N SER A 18 6.46 7.29 3.57
CA SER A 18 7.32 8.47 3.56
C SER A 18 6.57 9.81 3.65
N LEU A 19 5.26 9.81 3.36
CA LEU A 19 4.39 10.99 3.47
C LEU A 19 3.81 11.15 4.89
N LEU A 20 3.94 10.13 5.73
CA LEU A 20 3.51 10.17 7.12
C LEU A 20 4.55 10.88 7.99
N THR A 21 4.12 11.35 9.16
CA THR A 21 5.07 11.79 10.19
C THR A 21 5.85 10.58 10.72
N LYS A 22 7.09 10.81 11.18
CA LYS A 22 7.94 9.73 11.75
C LYS A 22 7.22 8.89 12.80
N LYS A 23 6.43 9.53 13.69
CA LYS A 23 5.70 8.82 14.75
C LYS A 23 4.59 7.92 14.20
N GLN A 24 3.87 8.37 13.17
CA GLN A 24 2.85 7.56 12.50
C GLN A 24 3.48 6.38 11.76
N GLN A 25 4.59 6.63 11.05
CA GLN A 25 5.34 5.59 10.34
C GLN A 25 5.82 4.50 11.31
N GLN A 26 6.49 4.87 12.40
CA GLN A 26 7.03 3.91 13.35
C GLN A 26 5.93 3.09 14.06
N MET A 27 4.80 3.71 14.40
CA MET A 27 3.67 2.99 15.01
C MET A 27 3.01 2.03 14.04
N LEU A 28 2.86 2.42 12.77
CA LEU A 28 2.34 1.52 11.73
C LEU A 28 3.30 0.37 11.44
N ALA A 29 4.61 0.63 11.37
CA ALA A 29 5.62 -0.41 11.17
C ALA A 29 5.56 -1.47 12.28
N LEU A 30 5.53 -1.03 13.55
CA LEU A 30 5.38 -1.98 14.67
C LEU A 30 4.08 -2.80 14.57
N TYR A 31 2.98 -2.20 14.13
CA TYR A 31 1.69 -2.88 14.06
C TYR A 31 1.56 -3.83 12.85
N TYR A 32 2.08 -3.43 11.69
CA TYR A 32 1.85 -4.11 10.41
C TYR A 32 3.02 -4.96 9.92
N GLU A 33 4.26 -4.63 10.31
CA GLU A 33 5.48 -5.32 9.90
C GLU A 33 6.04 -6.21 11.02
N GLU A 34 5.95 -5.77 12.27
CA GLU A 34 6.50 -6.46 13.44
C GLU A 34 5.42 -7.19 14.29
N ASP A 35 4.16 -7.16 13.86
CA ASP A 35 3.02 -7.81 14.53
C ASP A 35 2.80 -7.41 16.01
N TYR A 36 3.25 -6.23 16.43
CA TYR A 36 2.99 -5.74 17.79
C TYR A 36 1.50 -5.47 17.98
N SER A 37 0.98 -5.89 19.13
CA SER A 37 -0.34 -5.47 19.59
C SER A 37 -0.37 -3.99 19.96
N LEU A 38 -1.56 -3.39 19.97
CA LEU A 38 -1.76 -2.01 20.43
C LEU A 38 -1.29 -1.79 21.88
N GLY A 39 -1.27 -2.85 22.70
CA GLY A 39 -0.78 -2.81 24.07
C GLY A 39 0.74 -2.71 24.13
N GLU A 40 1.44 -3.55 23.37
CA GLU A 40 2.91 -3.53 23.29
C GLU A 40 3.42 -2.20 22.74
N ILE A 41 2.74 -1.65 21.72
CA ILE A 41 3.06 -0.31 21.20
C ILE A 41 2.79 0.76 22.26
N ALA A 42 1.69 0.66 23.01
CA ALA A 42 1.36 1.63 24.05
C ALA A 42 2.42 1.66 25.16
N GLU A 43 2.89 0.49 25.58
CA GLU A 43 3.97 0.33 26.55
C GLU A 43 5.29 0.90 26.02
N HIS A 44 5.68 0.53 24.80
CA HIS A 44 6.91 1.01 24.15
C HIS A 44 6.98 2.54 24.06
N TYR A 45 5.85 3.20 23.76
CA TYR A 45 5.77 4.66 23.64
C TYR A 45 5.33 5.37 24.92
N GLN A 46 5.05 4.64 26.01
CA GLN A 46 4.51 5.17 27.27
C GLN A 46 3.27 6.06 27.06
N ILE A 47 2.34 5.61 26.21
CA ILE A 47 1.07 6.28 25.93
C ILE A 47 -0.11 5.34 26.17
N SER A 48 -1.34 5.86 26.11
CA SER A 48 -2.52 5.01 26.23
C SER A 48 -2.72 4.15 24.98
N ARG A 49 -3.28 2.94 25.18
CA ARG A 49 -3.74 2.08 24.08
C ARG A 49 -4.70 2.78 23.13
N GLN A 50 -5.54 3.69 23.66
CA GLN A 50 -6.43 4.53 22.87
C GLN A 50 -5.66 5.49 21.96
N ALA A 51 -4.60 6.13 22.47
CA ALA A 51 -3.77 7.03 21.67
C ALA A 51 -3.06 6.30 20.52
N VAL A 52 -2.63 5.06 20.74
CA VAL A 52 -2.09 4.20 19.67
C VAL A 52 -3.15 3.91 18.63
N HIS A 53 -4.32 3.41 19.06
CA HIS A 53 -5.44 3.08 18.18
C HIS A 53 -5.83 4.27 17.29
N ASP A 54 -6.01 5.45 17.88
CA ASP A 54 -6.40 6.66 17.16
C ASP A 54 -5.31 7.10 16.18
N THR A 55 -4.04 6.91 16.53
CA THR A 55 -2.91 7.24 15.64
C THR A 55 -2.87 6.30 14.44
N ILE A 56 -3.03 4.99 14.65
CA ILE A 56 -3.10 4.02 13.56
C ILE A 56 -4.29 4.34 12.65
N LYS A 57 -5.49 4.52 13.21
CA LYS A 57 -6.70 4.84 12.43
C LYS A 57 -6.58 6.12 11.60
N ARG A 58 -5.99 7.18 12.17
CA ARG A 58 -5.73 8.42 11.40
C ARG A 58 -4.73 8.21 10.29
N SER A 59 -3.71 7.38 10.52
CA SER A 59 -2.67 7.10 9.54
C SER A 59 -3.21 6.23 8.40
N GLU A 60 -4.01 5.20 8.70
CA GLU A 60 -4.77 4.42 7.72
C GLU A 60 -5.62 5.32 6.82
N LYS A 61 -6.35 6.28 7.41
CA LYS A 61 -7.16 7.24 6.65
C LYS A 61 -6.31 8.14 5.75
N ALA A 62 -5.13 8.57 6.22
CA ALA A 62 -4.21 9.37 5.42
C ALA A 62 -3.67 8.56 4.22
N LEU A 63 -3.28 7.31 4.43
CA LEU A 63 -2.81 6.39 3.39
C LEU A 63 -3.86 6.17 2.30
N GLU A 64 -5.12 5.92 2.69
CA GLU A 64 -6.24 5.82 1.73
C GLU A 64 -6.48 7.13 0.96
N GLN A 65 -6.33 8.28 1.62
CA GLN A 65 -6.45 9.57 0.95
C GLN A 65 -5.30 9.80 -0.05
N TYR A 66 -4.08 9.37 0.26
CA TYR A 66 -2.96 9.42 -0.68
C TYR A 66 -3.23 8.52 -1.89
N GLU A 67 -3.75 7.31 -1.70
CA GLU A 67 -4.14 6.45 -2.82
C GLU A 67 -5.28 7.06 -3.65
N ALA A 68 -6.29 7.66 -3.01
CA ALA A 68 -7.38 8.32 -3.72
C ALA A 68 -6.87 9.47 -4.62
N ASN A 69 -5.82 10.17 -4.19
CA ASN A 69 -5.25 11.31 -4.90
C ASN A 69 -4.18 10.91 -5.93
N LEU A 70 -3.37 9.89 -5.63
CA LEU A 70 -2.16 9.54 -6.40
C LEU A 70 -2.32 8.24 -7.19
N GLY A 71 -3.15 7.30 -6.71
CA GLY A 71 -3.50 6.05 -7.38
C GLY A 71 -2.31 5.13 -7.68
N LEU A 72 -1.25 5.16 -6.86
CA LEU A 72 0.00 4.45 -7.19
C LEU A 72 -0.18 2.95 -7.08
N LEU A 73 -0.91 2.48 -6.06
CA LEU A 73 -1.19 1.06 -5.90
C LEU A 73 -2.11 0.56 -7.02
N LYS A 74 -3.15 1.32 -7.38
CA LYS A 74 -4.01 1.00 -8.52
C LYS A 74 -3.21 0.91 -9.82
N LYS A 75 -2.38 1.90 -10.13
CA LYS A 75 -1.53 1.90 -11.34
C LYS A 75 -0.58 0.70 -11.34
N ARG A 76 0.04 0.36 -10.21
CA ARG A 76 0.87 -0.84 -10.06
C ARG A 76 0.07 -2.11 -10.40
N ASN A 77 -1.10 -2.30 -9.80
CA ASN A 77 -1.92 -3.50 -10.04
C ASN A 77 -2.34 -3.62 -11.52
N GLN A 78 -2.66 -2.50 -12.18
CA GLN A 78 -2.95 -2.50 -13.60
C GLN A 78 -1.75 -2.90 -14.45
N ARG A 79 -0.54 -2.41 -14.11
CA ARG A 79 0.70 -2.84 -14.80
C ARG A 79 0.98 -4.32 -14.61
N GLU A 80 0.81 -4.87 -13.41
CA GLU A 80 0.99 -6.31 -13.15
C GLU A 80 0.06 -7.15 -14.03
N ILE A 81 -1.22 -6.76 -14.15
CA ILE A 81 -2.18 -7.43 -15.05
C ILE A 81 -1.70 -7.40 -16.51
N LEU A 82 -1.25 -6.24 -17.00
CA LEU A 82 -0.75 -6.11 -18.36
C LEU A 82 0.54 -6.91 -18.58
N LEU A 83 1.41 -7.01 -17.58
CA LEU A 83 2.63 -7.83 -17.65
C LEU A 83 2.27 -9.32 -17.71
N ASP A 84 1.31 -9.77 -16.90
CA ASP A 84 0.82 -11.16 -16.94
C ASP A 84 0.18 -11.47 -18.31
N GLU A 85 -0.63 -10.54 -18.85
CA GLU A 85 -1.20 -10.67 -20.20
C GLU A 85 -0.12 -10.72 -21.29
N LEU A 86 0.95 -9.93 -21.14
CA LEU A 86 2.08 -9.93 -22.06
C LEU A 86 2.80 -11.28 -22.05
N LEU A 87 3.07 -11.83 -20.86
CA LEU A 87 3.70 -13.14 -20.70
C LEU A 87 2.89 -14.26 -21.38
N LEU A 88 1.56 -14.16 -21.37
CA LEU A 88 0.66 -15.13 -22.01
C LEU A 88 0.57 -14.97 -23.54
N ASN A 89 1.07 -13.89 -24.13
CA ASN A 89 0.96 -13.58 -25.56
C ASN A 89 2.31 -13.28 -26.23
N LEU A 90 3.42 -13.75 -25.65
CA LEU A 90 4.78 -13.51 -26.18
C LEU A 90 4.99 -14.05 -27.61
N ASP A 91 4.27 -15.10 -27.99
CA ASP A 91 4.28 -15.70 -29.33
C ASP A 91 3.45 -14.91 -30.35
N LYS A 92 2.56 -14.03 -29.88
CA LYS A 92 1.67 -13.24 -30.74
C LYS A 92 2.13 -11.80 -30.78
N LYS A 93 3.02 -11.52 -31.73
CA LYS A 93 3.71 -10.22 -31.89
C LYS A 93 2.77 -9.01 -31.86
N GLU A 94 1.61 -9.08 -32.53
CA GLU A 94 0.66 -7.97 -32.60
C GLU A 94 0.04 -7.66 -31.23
N GLN A 95 -0.48 -8.68 -30.53
CA GLN A 95 -1.03 -8.53 -29.18
C GLN A 95 0.03 -8.06 -28.18
N ALA A 96 1.22 -8.66 -28.20
CA ALA A 96 2.32 -8.25 -27.33
C ALA A 96 2.71 -6.77 -27.55
N THR A 97 2.74 -6.32 -28.81
CA THR A 97 3.04 -4.92 -29.15
C THR A 97 1.97 -3.97 -28.63
N ASN A 98 0.68 -4.33 -28.72
CA ASN A 98 -0.42 -3.53 -28.20
C ASN A 98 -0.35 -3.39 -26.67
N ILE A 99 -0.04 -4.48 -25.96
CA ILE A 99 0.12 -4.47 -24.49
C ILE A 99 1.31 -3.59 -24.07
N ILE A 100 2.43 -3.64 -24.81
CA ILE A 100 3.58 -2.76 -24.57
C ILE A 100 3.21 -1.29 -24.76
N HIS A 101 2.39 -0.93 -25.75
CA HIS A 101 1.90 0.45 -25.90
C HIS A 101 1.06 0.89 -24.71
N GLN A 102 0.12 0.05 -24.26
CA GLN A 102 -0.69 0.32 -23.06
C GLN A 102 0.17 0.52 -21.82
N LEU A 103 1.18 -0.34 -21.60
CA LEU A 103 2.11 -0.20 -20.48
C LEU A 103 2.84 1.15 -20.49
N LYS A 104 3.24 1.66 -21.67
CA LYS A 104 3.91 2.96 -21.80
C LYS A 104 3.00 4.14 -21.48
N GLU A 105 1.72 4.06 -21.83
CA GLU A 105 0.74 5.11 -21.51
C GLU A 105 0.46 5.24 -20.01
N TYR A 106 0.75 4.22 -19.20
CA TYR A 106 0.56 4.27 -17.74
C TYR A 106 1.67 4.99 -16.96
N ASP A 107 2.82 5.24 -17.60
CA ASP A 107 3.97 5.92 -17.00
C ASP A 107 3.98 7.45 -17.27
N GLU A 108 3.07 7.94 -18.13
CA GLU A 108 2.77 9.38 -18.32
C GLU A 108 1.67 9.87 -17.35
#